data_AF-A0A7C1H6R8-F1
#
_entry.id   AF-A0A7C1H6R8-F1
#
_cell.length_a   1.000
_cell.length_b   1.000
_cell.length_c   1.000
_cell.angle_alpha   90.00
_cell.angle_beta   90.00
_cell.angle_gamma   90.00
#
_symmetry.space_group_name_H-M   'P 1'
#
loop_
_entity.id
_entity.type
_entity.pdbx_description
1 polymer ?
#
loop_
_entity_poly.entity_id
_entity_poly.type
_entity_poly.pdbx_seq_one_letter_code
_entity_poly.pdbx_strand_id
1 'polypeptide(L)' 'SKDCICEDKKRACICGHVKTMEILTKKPVTPSPEEIAENPRAGSAKLRAAERCGLIN' A
#
# COMPACT_ATOMS: atom_id res chain seq x y z
N SER A 1 -3.00 -3.62 -5.60
CA SER A 1 -2.92 -2.27 -6.21
C SER A 1 -2.77 -2.27 -7.73
N LYS A 2 -2.46 -3.39 -8.40
CA LYS A 2 -2.47 -3.41 -9.88
C LYS A 2 -3.89 -3.66 -10.36
N ASP A 3 -4.26 -3.13 -11.53
CA ASP A 3 -5.51 -3.51 -12.18
C ASP A 3 -5.40 -4.92 -12.77
N CYS A 4 -4.27 -5.27 -13.38
CA CYS A 4 -4.02 -6.60 -13.92
C CYS A 4 -2.98 -7.38 -13.10
N ILE A 5 -3.24 -8.67 -12.88
CA ILE A 5 -2.31 -9.62 -12.25
C ILE A 5 -1.85 -10.73 -13.22
N CYS A 6 -2.23 -10.65 -14.50
CA CYS A 6 -1.74 -11.60 -15.51
C CYS A 6 -0.21 -11.51 -15.63
N GLU A 7 0.46 -12.64 -15.79
CA GLU A 7 1.87 -12.68 -16.16
C GLU A 7 2.09 -12.01 -17.52
N ASP A 8 3.26 -11.36 -17.68
CA ASP A 8 3.65 -10.42 -18.76
C ASP A 8 3.63 -10.98 -20.20
N LYS A 9 3.09 -12.19 -20.43
CA LYS A 9 3.06 -12.84 -21.75
C LYS A 9 1.71 -12.73 -22.47
N LYS A 10 0.69 -12.09 -21.90
CA LYS A 10 -0.65 -12.00 -22.52
C LYS A 10 -0.88 -10.63 -23.17
N ARG A 11 -1.24 -10.62 -24.46
CA ARG A 11 -1.61 -9.40 -25.22
C ARG A 11 -2.86 -8.70 -24.69
N ALA A 12 -3.72 -9.41 -23.96
CA ALA A 12 -4.96 -8.88 -23.37
C ALA A 12 -5.18 -9.43 -21.96
N CYS A 13 -5.77 -8.61 -21.08
CA CYS A 13 -6.13 -9.01 -19.72
C CYS A 13 -7.29 -10.02 -19.75
N ILE A 14 -7.15 -11.12 -19.02
CA ILE A 14 -8.21 -12.14 -18.86
C ILE A 14 -8.53 -12.46 -17.39
N CYS A 15 -7.89 -11.77 -16.43
CA CYS A 15 -8.01 -12.12 -15.02
C CYS A 15 -9.24 -11.50 -14.34
N GLY A 16 -9.90 -10.51 -14.96
CA GLY A 16 -11.04 -9.80 -14.37
C GLY A 16 -10.69 -9.05 -13.07
N HIS A 17 -9.41 -8.97 -12.72
CA HIS A 17 -8.95 -8.28 -11.53
C HIS A 17 -9.14 -6.76 -11.73
N VAL A 18 -9.54 -6.09 -10.67
CA VAL A 18 -9.63 -4.63 -10.61
C VAL A 18 -8.99 -4.22 -9.30
N LYS A 19 -8.22 -3.13 -9.30
CA LYS A 19 -7.63 -2.60 -8.09
C LYS A 19 -8.73 -2.15 -7.12
N THR A 20 -8.70 -2.71 -5.91
CA THR A 20 -9.63 -2.35 -4.82
C THR A 20 -9.05 -1.38 -3.79
N MET A 21 -7.78 -1.01 -3.93
CA MET A 21 -7.07 -0.16 -2.97
C MET A 21 -5.96 0.66 -3.62
N GLU A 22 -5.86 1.93 -3.25
CA GLU A 22 -4.78 2.86 -3.60
C GLU A 22 -3.76 2.93 -2.47
N ILE A 23 -2.46 2.85 -2.79
CA ILE A 23 -1.41 2.89 -1.78
C ILE A 23 -1.07 4.35 -1.50
N LEU A 24 -1.34 4.82 -0.27
CA LEU A 24 -1.02 6.18 0.16
C LEU A 24 0.46 6.29 0.53
N THR A 25 1.00 5.30 1.24
CA THR A 25 2.39 5.27 1.71
C THR A 25 3.21 4.24 0.92
N LYS A 26 3.85 4.65 -0.17
CA LYS A 26 4.70 3.76 -1.00
C LYS A 26 5.87 3.16 -0.21
N LYS A 27 6.50 3.96 0.64
CA LYS A 27 7.47 3.52 1.65
C LYS A 27 6.81 3.61 3.03
N PRO A 28 7.15 2.75 4.00
CA PRO A 28 6.64 2.87 5.35
C PRO A 28 7.03 4.22 5.96
N VAL A 29 6.11 4.83 6.71
CA VAL A 29 6.44 5.98 7.56
C VAL A 29 7.05 5.44 8.84
N THR A 30 8.19 5.99 9.22
CA THR A 30 8.95 5.62 10.42
C THR A 30 8.81 6.71 11.48
N PRO A 31 8.91 6.36 12.77
CA PRO A 31 8.92 7.35 13.85
C PRO A 31 10.11 8.31 13.71
N SER A 32 9.96 9.52 14.23
CA SER A 32 11.05 10.50 14.28
C SER A 32 12.04 10.18 15.40
N PRO A 33 13.27 10.73 15.38
CA PRO A 33 14.22 10.55 16.46
C PRO A 33 13.69 11.00 17.82
N GLU A 34 12.92 12.08 17.85
CA GLU A 34 12.28 12.63 19.06
C GLU A 34 11.24 11.65 19.62
N GLU A 35 10.40 11.07 18.76
CA GLU A 35 9.41 10.07 19.15
C GLU A 35 10.08 8.81 19.72
N ILE A 36 11.21 8.38 19.15
CA ILE A 36 11.96 7.23 19.67
C ILE A 36 12.58 7.55 21.04
N ALA A 37 13.03 8.79 21.26
CA ALA A 37 13.59 9.20 22.54
C ALA A 37 12.53 9.23 23.65
N GLU A 38 11.32 9.71 23.36
CA GLU A 38 10.20 9.74 24.31
C GLU A 38 9.52 8.37 24.48
N ASN A 39 9.47 7.58 23.41
CA ASN A 39 8.88 6.25 23.38
C ASN A 39 9.79 5.25 22.66
N PRO A 40 10.77 4.64 23.36
CA PRO A 40 11.71 3.68 22.76
C PRO A 40 11.03 2.48 22.11
N ARG A 41 9.82 2.09 22.56
CA ARG A 41 9.05 0.99 21.96
C ARG A 41 8.57 1.30 20.55
N ALA A 42 8.50 2.58 20.15
CA ALA A 42 8.12 2.98 18.82
C ALA A 42 9.21 2.70 17.77
N GLY A 43 10.47 2.51 18.14
CA GLY A 43 11.61 2.48 17.20
C GLY A 43 11.55 1.43 16.09
N SER A 44 10.73 0.39 16.23
CA SER A 44 10.51 -0.62 15.18
C SER A 44 9.21 -0.43 14.38
N ALA A 45 8.40 0.58 14.70
CA ALA A 45 7.13 0.86 14.06
C ALA A 45 7.30 1.25 12.59
N LYS A 46 6.39 0.73 11.75
CA LYS A 46 6.35 0.98 10.31
C LYS A 46 4.91 1.19 9.88
N LEU A 47 4.48 2.45 9.79
CA LEU A 47 3.12 2.79 9.41
C LEU A 47 2.95 2.64 7.89
N ARG A 48 1.85 1.98 7.50
CA ARG A 48 1.43 1.81 6.10
C ARG A 48 -0.06 2.11 6.00
N ALA A 49 -0.45 2.90 5.00
CA ALA A 49 -1.83 3.27 4.74
C ALA A 49 -2.19 3.04 3.27
N ALA A 50 -3.46 2.68 3.06
CA ALA A 50 -4.07 2.55 1.77
C ALA A 50 -5.54 2.99 1.86
N GLU A 51 -6.04 3.57 0.78
CA GLU A 51 -7.44 3.93 0.65
C GLU A 51 -8.17 2.83 -0.12
N ARG A 52 -9.42 2.52 0.26
CA ARG A 52 -10.25 1.61 -0.53
C ARG A 52 -10.72 2.35 -1.78
N CYS A 53 -10.33 1.86 -2.95
CA CYS A 53 -10.95 2.25 -4.21
C CYS A 53 -12.32 1.58 -4.25
N GLY A 54 -13.32 2.24 -3.68
CA GLY A 54 -14.71 1.85 -3.85
C GLY A 54 -15.12 2.09 -5.30
N LEU A 55 -15.95 1.19 -5.83
CA LEU A 55 -16.85 1.50 -6.95
C LEU A 55 -17.51 2.84 -6.65
N ILE A 56 -17.02 3.91 -7.27
CA ILE A 56 -17.88 5.04 -7.61
C ILE A 56 -18.76 4.45 -8.69
N ASN A 57 -19.98 4.04 -8.31
CA ASN A 57 -21.05 3.88 -9.29
C ASN A 57 -21.27 5.21 -10.00
#